data_AF-A0A9J6ZCH5-F1
#
_entry.id   AF-A0A9J6ZCH5-F1
#
_cell.length_a   1.000
_cell.length_b   1.000
_cell.length_c   1.000
_cell.angle_alpha   90.00
_cell.angle_beta   90.00
_cell.angle_gamma   90.00
#
_symmetry.space_group_name_H-M   'P 1'
#
loop_
_entity.id
_entity.type
_entity.pdbx_description
1 polymer ?
#
loop_
_entity_poly.entity_id
_entity_poly.type
_entity_poly.pdbx_seq_one_letter_code
_entity_poly.pdbx_strand_id
1 'polypeptide(L)'
;MIESTEWQGILDKGKSSLSNSLENSWYSISVYSKENEIIGFGRVLSDGELHALICDVIILPEYQRHGIGSELLQKLITKCKNHDI
;
A
#
# COMPACT_ATOMS: atom_id res chain seq x y z
N MET A 1 2.08 11.17 -3.57
CA MET A 1 1.21 10.05 -3.15
C MET A 1 0.83 10.12 -1.69
N ILE A 2 1.76 9.95 -0.74
CA ILE A 2 1.47 10.07 0.71
C ILE A 2 0.96 11.47 1.05
N GLU A 3 1.43 12.49 0.34
CA GLU A 3 0.98 13.88 0.46
C GLU A 3 -0.54 14.04 0.26
N SER A 4 -1.19 13.14 -0.50
CA SER A 4 -2.65 13.17 -0.70
C SER A 4 -3.47 12.68 0.49
N THR A 5 -2.82 12.12 1.52
CA THR A 5 -3.47 11.50 2.69
C THR A 5 -3.48 12.38 3.93
N GLU A 6 -2.77 13.51 3.90
CA GLU A 6 -2.51 14.35 5.08
C GLU A 6 -1.76 13.65 6.23
N TRP A 7 -1.14 12.48 5.99
CA TRP A 7 -0.31 11.78 6.97
C TRP A 7 1.09 12.41 7.11
N GLN A 8 1.13 13.59 7.73
CA GLN A 8 2.35 14.41 7.87
C GLN A 8 3.53 13.66 8.53
N GLY A 9 3.25 12.85 9.56
CA GLY A 9 4.27 12.16 10.34
C GLY A 9 5.11 11.11 9.59
N ILE A 10 4.70 10.72 8.37
CA ILE A 10 5.49 9.80 7.53
C ILE A 10 6.63 10.55 6.82
N LEU A 11 6.35 11.75 6.34
CA LEU A 11 7.32 12.55 5.58
C LEU A 11 8.42 13.11 6.49
N ASP A 12 8.06 13.43 7.74
CA ASP A 12 8.99 13.97 8.75
C ASP A 12 10.12 12.98 9.14
N LYS A 13 9.88 11.68 8.99
CA LYS A 13 10.88 10.64 9.31
C LYS A 13 11.98 10.49 8.26
N GLY A 14 11.84 11.16 7.11
CA GLY A 14 12.81 11.17 6.03
C GLY A 14 12.82 9.91 5.17
N LYS A 15 13.51 10.01 4.02
CA LYS A 15 13.54 8.96 2.97
C LYS A 15 14.10 7.63 3.44
N SER A 16 15.13 7.64 4.29
CA SER A 16 15.77 6.40 4.79
C SER A 16 14.81 5.57 5.64
N SER A 17 14.11 6.21 6.58
CA SER A 17 13.11 5.55 7.42
C SER A 17 11.96 4.98 6.59
N LEU A 18 11.51 5.71 5.59
CA LEU A 18 10.46 5.24 4.67
C LEU A 18 10.93 4.02 3.88
N SER A 19 12.11 4.07 3.26
CA SER A 19 12.70 2.92 2.53
C SER A 19 12.80 1.69 3.41
N ASN A 20 13.40 1.85 4.60
CA ASN A 20 13.55 0.76 5.55
C ASN A 20 12.18 0.19 5.97
N SER A 21 11.16 1.03 6.14
CA SER A 21 9.82 0.54 6.50
C SER A 21 9.17 -0.27 5.37
N LEU A 22 9.41 0.09 4.11
CA LEU A 22 8.90 -0.63 2.94
C LEU A 22 9.63 -1.96 2.75
N GLU A 23 10.95 -1.97 2.92
CA GLU A 23 11.78 -3.18 2.87
C GLU A 23 11.39 -4.20 3.95
N ASN A 24 10.99 -3.73 5.14
CA ASN A 24 10.53 -4.58 6.23
C ASN A 24 9.03 -4.92 6.19
N SER A 25 8.30 -4.46 5.17
CA SER A 25 6.88 -4.81 5.02
C SER A 25 6.73 -6.20 4.45
N TRP A 26 5.75 -6.96 4.94
CA TRP A 26 5.53 -8.33 4.49
C TRP A 26 5.17 -8.39 3.01
N TYR A 27 4.32 -7.48 2.55
CA TYR A 27 3.99 -7.34 1.13
C TYR A 27 3.50 -5.92 0.81
N SER A 28 3.71 -5.46 -0.42
CA SER A 28 3.13 -4.22 -0.91
C SER A 28 2.83 -4.30 -2.40
N ILE A 29 1.89 -3.47 -2.85
CA ILE A 29 1.51 -3.31 -4.25
C ILE A 29 1.54 -1.83 -4.58
N SER A 30 2.21 -1.49 -5.68
CA SER A 30 2.13 -0.18 -6.33
C SER A 30 1.24 -0.28 -7.56
N VAL A 31 0.36 0.70 -7.75
CA VAL A 31 -0.53 0.81 -8.91
C VAL A 31 0.03 1.88 -9.85
N TYR A 32 0.19 1.52 -11.12
CA TYR A 32 0.73 2.41 -12.16
C TYR A 32 -0.34 2.82 -13.16
N SER A 33 -0.29 4.08 -13.62
CA SER A 33 -1.06 4.56 -14.77
C SER A 33 -0.51 3.99 -16.08
N LYS A 34 -1.17 4.29 -17.21
CA LYS A 34 -0.68 3.90 -18.54
C LYS A 34 0.60 4.65 -18.90
N GLU A 35 0.79 5.82 -18.31
CA GLU A 35 1.93 6.71 -18.44
C GLU A 35 3.07 6.33 -17.48
N ASN A 36 2.96 5.19 -16.79
CA ASN A 36 3.96 4.66 -15.86
C ASN A 36 4.18 5.53 -14.60
N GLU A 37 3.17 6.29 -14.20
CA GLU A 37 3.16 7.05 -12.95
C GLU A 37 2.51 6.26 -11.83
N ILE A 38 3.01 6.38 -10.60
CA ILE A 38 2.42 5.67 -9.46
C ILE A 38 1.16 6.42 -9.01
N ILE A 39 -0.01 5.78 -9.16
CA ILE A 39 -1.33 6.35 -8.86
C ILE A 39 -1.99 5.74 -7.63
N GLY A 40 -1.44 4.67 -7.10
CA GLY A 40 -1.92 4.05 -5.87
C GLY A 40 -0.88 3.15 -5.22
N PHE A 41 -1.13 2.84 -3.95
CA PHE A 41 -0.27 2.00 -3.13
C PHE A 41 -1.10 1.27 -2.08
N GLY A 42 -0.68 0.08 -1.70
CA GLY A 42 -1.25 -0.65 -0.57
C GLY A 42 -0.23 -1.61 0.03
N ARG A 43 -0.32 -1.84 1.33
CA ARG A 43 0.70 -2.54 2.11
C ARG A 43 0.10 -3.53 3.08
N VAL A 44 0.83 -4.60 3.36
CA VAL A 44 0.52 -5.62 4.36
C VAL A 44 1.67 -5.69 5.35
N LEU A 45 1.33 -5.61 6.64
CA LEU A 45 2.19 -6.00 7.74
C LEU A 45 1.68 -7.34 8.27
N SER A 46 2.56 -8.29 8.54
CA SER A 46 2.16 -9.59 9.08
C SER A 46 3.30 -10.22 9.88
N ASP A 47 2.93 -11.07 10.82
CA ASP A 47 3.85 -12.00 11.49
C ASP A 47 4.13 -13.26 10.66
N GLY A 48 3.43 -13.44 9.54
CA GLY A 48 3.58 -14.58 8.64
C GLY A 48 2.84 -15.84 9.07
N GLU A 49 2.09 -15.80 10.17
CA GLU A 49 1.51 -17.01 10.79
C GLU A 49 0.06 -16.82 11.26
N LEU A 50 -0.27 -15.69 11.90
CA LEU A 50 -1.54 -15.53 12.61
C LEU A 50 -2.32 -14.29 12.16
N HIS A 51 -1.61 -13.19 11.88
CA HIS A 51 -2.25 -11.91 11.66
C HIS A 51 -1.64 -11.16 10.49
N ALA A 52 -2.51 -10.66 9.61
CA ALA A 52 -2.20 -9.67 8.60
C ALA A 52 -2.96 -8.37 8.86
N LEU A 53 -2.26 -7.24 8.77
CA LEU A 53 -2.83 -5.90 8.76
C LEU A 53 -2.61 -5.27 7.39
N ILE A 54 -3.70 -4.98 6.69
CA ILE A 54 -3.66 -4.16 5.49
C ILE A 54 -3.63 -2.69 5.90
N CYS A 55 -2.60 -1.95 5.47
CA CYS A 55 -2.40 -0.54 5.77
C CYS A 55 -1.97 0.23 4.51
N ASP A 56 -1.88 1.56 4.65
CA ASP A 56 -1.45 2.49 3.59
C ASP A 56 -2.14 2.30 2.24
N VAL A 57 -3.45 2.03 2.26
CA VAL A 57 -4.27 1.89 1.04
C VAL A 57 -4.61 3.29 0.53
N ILE A 58 -3.90 3.71 -0.51
CA ILE A 58 -3.95 5.05 -1.07
C ILE A 58 -4.22 4.97 -2.56
N ILE A 59 -5.19 5.72 -3.06
CA ILE A 59 -5.38 6.01 -4.48
C ILE A 59 -5.40 7.53 -4.63
N LEU A 60 -4.64 8.07 -5.59
CA LEU A 60 -4.63 9.50 -5.88
C LEU A 60 -6.06 10.01 -6.15
N PRO A 61 -6.46 11.18 -5.62
CA PRO A 61 -7.85 11.67 -5.66
C PRO A 61 -8.51 11.62 -7.05
N GLU A 62 -7.77 11.97 -8.09
CA GLU A 62 -8.20 12.00 -9.49
C GLU A 62 -8.45 10.60 -10.09
N TYR A 63 -7.91 9.55 -9.49
CA TYR A 63 -8.10 8.15 -9.90
C TYR A 63 -9.12 7.39 -9.02
N GLN A 64 -9.67 8.02 -7.97
CA GLN A 64 -10.66 7.40 -7.09
C GLN A 64 -12.02 7.19 -7.78
N ARG A 65 -12.89 6.34 -7.20
CA ARG A 65 -14.23 5.99 -7.72
C ARG A 65 -14.28 5.26 -9.07
N HIS A 66 -13.14 4.72 -9.51
CA HIS A 66 -13.04 3.87 -10.72
C HIS A 66 -12.85 2.38 -10.42
N GLY A 67 -13.06 1.94 -9.17
CA GLY A 67 -12.87 0.54 -8.75
C GLY A 67 -11.41 0.13 -8.45
N ILE A 68 -10.43 1.00 -8.73
CA ILE A 68 -8.99 0.73 -8.55
C ILE A 68 -8.66 0.35 -7.10
N GLY A 69 -9.17 1.10 -6.12
CA GLY A 69 -8.95 0.81 -4.70
C GLY A 69 -9.53 -0.55 -4.27
N SER A 70 -10.69 -0.93 -4.84
CA SER A 70 -11.31 -2.22 -4.58
C SER A 70 -10.48 -3.37 -5.18
N GLU A 71 -9.98 -3.20 -6.40
CA GLU A 71 -9.09 -4.18 -7.03
C GLU A 71 -7.78 -4.34 -6.24
N LEU A 72 -7.16 -3.22 -5.83
CA LEU A 72 -5.97 -3.23 -4.99
C LEU A 72 -6.20 -4.01 -3.69
N LEU A 73 -7.30 -3.71 -2.97
CA LEU A 73 -7.63 -4.40 -1.72
C LEU A 73 -7.85 -5.91 -1.94
N GLN A 74 -8.56 -6.29 -3.00
CA GLN A 74 -8.78 -7.70 -3.36
C GLN A 74 -7.46 -8.44 -3.63
N LYS A 75 -6.50 -7.80 -4.33
CA LYS A 75 -5.18 -8.39 -4.57
C LYS A 75 -4.39 -8.60 -3.27
N LEU A 76 -4.44 -7.64 -2.35
CA LEU A 76 -3.79 -7.76 -1.04
C LEU A 76 -4.40 -8.90 -0.23
N ILE A 77 -5.74 -8.96 -0.11
CA ILE A 77 -6.45 -10.05 0.59
C ILE A 77 -6.13 -11.41 -0.03
N THR A 78 -6.11 -11.50 -1.36
CA THR A 78 -5.77 -12.74 -2.06
C THR A 78 -4.35 -13.19 -1.74
N LYS A 79 -3.40 -12.25 -1.64
CA LYS A 79 -2.02 -12.57 -1.24
C LYS A 79 -1.95 -13.15 0.18
N CYS A 80 -2.67 -12.57 1.13
CA CYS A 80 -2.73 -13.06 2.52
C CYS A 80 -3.34 -14.47 2.57
N LYS A 81 -4.51 -14.66 1.95
CA LYS A 81 -5.18 -15.98 1.88
C LYS A 81 -4.30 -17.07 1.25
N ASN A 82 -3.51 -16.73 0.23
CA ASN A 82 -2.60 -17.68 -0.41
C ASN A 82 -1.43 -18.11 0.50
N HIS A 83 -1.18 -17.38 1.60
CA HIS A 83 -0.18 -17.71 2.61
C HIS A 83 -0.83 -18.14 3.94
N ASP A 84 -2.14 -18.39 3.95
CA ASP A 84 -2.91 -18.82 5.13
C ASP A 84 -2.85 -17.84 6.32
N ILE A 85 -2.81 -16.53 6.02
CA ILE A 85 -2.79 -15.42 7.00
C ILE A 85 -3.85 -14.35 6.73
#